data_AF-Q3ECT2-F1
#
_entry.id   AF-Q3ECT2-F1
#
_cell.length_a   1.000
_cell.length_b   1.000
_cell.length_c   1.000
_cell.angle_alpha   90.00
_cell.angle_beta   90.00
_cell.angle_gamma   90.00
#
_symmetry.space_group_name_H-M   'P 1'
#
loop_
_entity.id
_entity.type
_entity.pdbx_description
1 polymer ?
#
loop_
_entity_poly.entity_id
_entity_poly.type
_entity_poly.pdbx_seq_one_letter_code
_entity_poly.pdbx_strand_id
1 'polypeptide(L)' 'MNNKKINFGCCNWTRDAMKWRQRFEAADVTWVSRTNNGPADLLAKHRLPDNCSFQYHYYVPPFIVSALHCNHS' A
#
# COMPACT_ATOMS: atom_id res chain seq x y z
N MET A 1 4.04 -34.05 4.02
CA MET A 1 4.25 -32.63 4.40
C MET A 1 3.83 -31.77 3.22
N ASN A 2 2.84 -30.90 3.41
CA ASN A 2 2.17 -30.18 2.33
C ASN A 2 3.18 -29.39 1.48
N ASN A 3 3.15 -29.63 0.17
CA ASN A 3 4.01 -29.06 -0.87
C ASN A 3 3.79 -27.54 -1.10
N LYS A 4 3.40 -26.81 -0.05
CA LYS A 4 3.22 -25.36 -0.06
C LYS A 4 4.60 -24.73 0.02
N LYS A 5 5.16 -24.36 -1.14
CA LYS A 5 6.32 -23.46 -1.20
C LYS A 5 5.99 -22.24 -0.34
N ILE A 6 6.70 -22.08 0.78
CA ILE A 6 6.58 -20.89 1.62
C ILE A 6 7.01 -19.71 0.74
N ASN A 7 6.10 -18.76 0.54
CA ASN A 7 6.44 -17.51 -0.13
C ASN A 7 7.25 -16.65 0.87
N PHE A 8 8.57 -16.91 0.94
CA PHE A 8 9.50 -16.20 1.82
C PHE A 8 9.39 -14.68 1.64
N GLY A 9 9.11 -14.20 0.43
CA GLY A 9 8.87 -12.79 0.15
C GLY A 9 7.70 -12.24 0.96
N CYS A 10 6.53 -12.87 0.87
CA CYS A 10 5.35 -12.48 1.65
C CYS A 10 5.63 -12.49 3.17
N CYS A 11 6.24 -13.56 3.68
CA CYS A 11 6.59 -13.65 5.11
C CYS A 11 7.56 -12.54 5.54
N ASN A 12 8.53 -12.18 4.69
CA ASN A 12 9.48 -11.10 4.95
C ASN A 12 8.77 -9.74 5.00
N TRP A 13 7.88 -9.46 4.04
CA TRP A 13 7.10 -8.22 4.00
C TRP A 13 6.16 -8.08 5.19
N THR A 14 5.46 -9.16 5.59
CA THR A 14 4.61 -9.14 6.78
C THR A 14 5.41 -8.86 8.04
N ARG A 15 6.58 -9.50 8.20
CA ARG A 15 7.45 -9.29 9.36
C ARG A 15 7.99 -7.86 9.41
N ASP A 16 8.39 -7.30 8.28
CA ASP A 16 8.84 -5.92 8.22
C ASP A 16 7.71 -4.93 8.55
N ALA A 17 6.51 -5.14 7.98
CA ALA A 17 5.32 -4.35 8.32
C ALA A 17 4.99 -4.40 9.82
N MET A 18 5.07 -5.58 10.45
CA MET A 18 4.86 -5.72 11.90
C MET A 18 5.94 -5.03 12.73
N LYS A 19 7.20 -5.05 12.29
CA LYS A 19 8.30 -4.32 12.91
C LYS A 19 8.09 -2.80 12.83
N TRP A 20 7.61 -2.31 11.69
CA TRP A 20 7.24 -0.89 11.52
C TRP A 20 6.07 -0.50 12.41
N ARG A 21 5.06 -1.37 12.54
CA ARG A 21 3.88 -1.13 13.40
C ARG A 21 4.27 -0.85 14.86
N GLN A 22 5.31 -1.50 15.37
CA GLN A 22 5.80 -1.31 16.75
C GLN A 22 6.37 0.08 17.03
N ARG A 23 6.58 0.91 16.00
CA ARG A 23 7.09 2.30 16.15
C ARG A 23 5.98 3.32 16.43
N PHE A 24 4.72 2.92 16.36
CA PHE A 24 3.56 3.77 16.61
C PHE A 24 2.94 3.40 17.96
N GLU A 25 2.41 4.38 18.69
CA GLU A 25 1.71 4.15 19.98
C GLU A 25 0.47 3.27 19.80
N ALA A 26 -0.30 3.52 18.73
CA ALA A 26 -1.43 2.71 18.30
C ALA A 26 -1.44 2.64 16.76
N ALA A 27 -1.59 1.44 16.21
CA ALA A 27 -1.69 1.22 14.78
C ALA A 27 -2.53 -0.03 14.49
N ASP A 28 -3.68 0.18 13.86
CA ASP A 28 -4.62 -0.86 13.46
C ASP A 28 -4.53 -1.14 11.96
N VAL A 29 -4.81 -2.38 11.59
CA VAL A 29 -4.87 -2.82 10.18
C VAL A 29 -6.25 -3.38 9.93
N THR A 30 -7.01 -2.73 9.05
CA THR A 30 -8.34 -3.16 8.65
C THR A 30 -8.37 -3.46 7.16
N TRP A 31 -9.14 -4.49 6.80
CA TRP A 31 -9.43 -4.75 5.40
C TRP A 31 -10.59 -3.85 4.98
N VAL A 32 -10.43 -3.18 3.84
CA VAL A 32 -11.47 -2.37 3.21
C VAL A 32 -11.71 -2.86 1.79
N SER A 33 -12.93 -2.67 1.28
CA SER A 33 -13.23 -2.98 -0.12
C SER A 33 -12.36 -2.14 -1.06
N ARG A 34 -12.09 -2.65 -2.27
CA ARG A 34 -11.33 -1.91 -3.29
C ARG A 34 -11.96 -0.55 -3.60
N THR A 35 -13.29 -0.48 -3.58
CA THR A 35 -14.02 0.78 -3.80
C THR A 35 -13.57 1.83 -2.80
N ASN A 36 -13.34 1.46 -1.53
CA ASN A 36 -12.99 2.38 -0.46
C ASN A 36 -11.47 2.62 -0.33
N ASN A 37 -10.66 1.96 -1.17
CA ASN A 37 -9.20 2.12 -1.21
C ASN A 37 -8.74 2.76 -2.53
N GLY A 38 -9.61 3.56 -3.15
CA GLY A 38 -9.40 4.15 -4.48
C GLY A 38 -8.06 4.87 -4.64
N PRO A 39 -7.67 5.79 -3.74
CA PRO A 39 -6.39 6.50 -3.84
C PRO A 39 -5.17 5.57 -3.85
N ALA A 40 -5.13 4.56 -2.97
CA ALA A 40 -4.03 3.60 -2.94
C ALA A 40 -4.03 2.69 -4.18
N ASP A 41 -5.21 2.33 -4.69
CA ASP A 41 -5.33 1.58 -5.95
C ASP A 41 -4.78 2.36 -7.15
N LEU A 42 -5.05 3.68 -7.21
CA LEU A 42 -4.49 4.57 -8.22
C LEU A 42 -2.97 4.72 -8.09
N LEU A 43 -2.45 4.87 -6.87
CA LEU A 43 -1.01 4.89 -6.62
C LEU A 43 -0.33 3.61 -7.10
N ALA A 44 -0.89 2.44 -6.79
CA ALA A 44 -0.32 1.16 -7.19
C ALA A 44 -0.36 0.91 -8.71
N LYS A 45 -1.35 1.47 -9.41
CA LYS A 45 -1.48 1.39 -10.87
C LYS A 45 -0.60 2.39 -11.61
N HIS A 46 -0.17 3.47 -10.95
CA HIS A 46 0.67 4.47 -11.58
C HIS A 46 2.06 3.88 -11.84
N ARG A 47 2.46 3.85 -13.12
CA ARG A 47 3.76 3.29 -13.52
C ARG A 47 4.87 4.19 -12.97
N LEU A 48 5.86 3.59 -12.31
CA LEU A 48 7.07 4.29 -11.94
C LEU A 48 7.84 4.72 -13.20
N PRO A 49 8.56 5.87 -13.18
CA PRO A 49 9.46 6.24 -14.27
C PRO A 49 10.46 5.12 -14.57
N ASP A 50 10.90 5.04 -15.82
CA ASP A 50 11.86 4.03 -16.22
C ASP A 50 13.15 4.15 -15.39
N ASN A 51 13.68 3.00 -14.95
CA ASN A 51 14.84 2.89 -14.07
C ASN A 51 14.67 3.49 -12.66
N CYS A 52 13.44 3.73 -12.19
CA CYS A 52 13.16 4.11 -10.80
C CYS A 52 12.53 2.96 -10.01
N SER A 53 13.05 2.71 -8.80
CA SER A 53 12.48 1.73 -7.86
C SER A 53 11.44 2.31 -6.90
N PHE A 54 11.45 3.63 -6.73
CA PHE A 54 10.47 4.37 -5.94
C PHE A 54 10.29 5.77 -6.51
N GLN A 55 9.15 6.38 -6.19
CA GLN A 55 8.86 7.78 -6.47
C GLN A 55 8.32 8.43 -5.21
N TYR A 56 8.96 9.52 -4.78
CA TYR A 56 8.48 10.34 -3.68
C TYR A 56 7.69 11.53 -4.24
N HIS A 57 6.54 11.79 -3.62
CA HIS A 57 5.68 12.92 -3.97
C HIS A 57 5.64 13.90 -2.80
N TYR A 58 6.25 15.06 -2.96
CA TYR A 58 6.19 16.13 -1.95
C TYR A 58 4.79 16.75 -1.84
N TYR A 59 4.08 16.81 -2.98
CA TYR A 59 2.69 17.26 -3.07
C TYR A 59 1.77 16.12 -3.49
N VAL A 60 0.47 16.27 -3.27
CA VAL A 60 -0.54 15.32 -3.73
C VAL A 60 -0.46 15.16 -5.26
N PRO A 61 -0.22 13.94 -5.79
CA PRO A 61 -0.16 13.72 -7.23
C PRO A 61 -1.50 14.05 -7.90
N PRO A 62 -1.53 14.77 -9.04
CA PRO A 62 -2.78 15.17 -9.69
C PRO A 62 -3.72 13.99 -10.00
N PHE A 63 -3.17 12.82 -10.31
CA PHE A 63 -3.95 11.64 -10.68
C PHE A 63 -4.70 10.99 -9.51
N ILE A 64 -4.39 11.32 -8.25
CA ILE A 64 -5.15 10.81 -7.09
C ILE A 64 -6.12 11.85 -6.51
N VAL A 65 -6.05 13.12 -6.94
CA VAL A 65 -6.84 14.21 -6.37
C VAL A 65 -8.34 13.93 -6.47
N SER A 66 -8.81 13.44 -7.63
CA SER A 66 -10.22 13.11 -7.82
C SER A 66 -10.68 12.01 -6.85
N ALA A 67 -9.88 10.97 -6.66
CA ALA A 67 -10.18 9.88 -5.75
C ALA A 67 -10.12 10.28 -4.27
N LEU A 68 -9.30 11.27 -3.91
CA LEU A 68 -9.28 11.81 -2.54
C LEU A 68 -10.53 12.64 -2.23
N HIS A 69 -11.11 13.30 -3.24
CA HIS A 69 -12.34 14.09 -3.08
C HIS A 69 -13.61 13.27 -3.26
N CYS A 70 -13.51 12.03 -3.76
CA CYS A 70 -14.59 11.07 -3.73
C CYS A 70 -14.80 10.62 -2.27
N ASN A 71 -15.58 11.41 -1.52
CA ASN A 71 -16.05 11.02 -0.19
C ASN A 71 -16.84 9.71 -0.33
N HIS A 72 -16.21 8.59 0.05
CA HIS A 72 -16.93 7.35 0.35
C HIS A 72 -17.82 7.64 1.54
N SER A 73 -19.08 7.95 1.25
CA SER A 73 -20.15 8.15 2.23
C SER A 73 -20.57 6.81 2.82
#